data_AF-A0A2T1DGG8-F1
#
_entry.id   AF-A0A2T1DGG8-F1
#
_cell.length_a   1.000
_cell.length_b   1.000
_cell.length_c   1.000
_cell.angle_alpha   90.00
_cell.angle_beta   90.00
_cell.angle_gamma   90.00
#
_symmetry.space_group_name_H-M   'P 1'
#
loop_
_entity.id
_entity.type
_entity.pdbx_description
1 polymer ?
#
loop_
_entity_poly.entity_id
_entity_poly.type
_entity_poly.pdbx_seq_one_letter_code
_entity_poly.pdbx_strand_id
1 'polypeptide(L)'
;MLELLLAVLSASAAAGMRIALPLLVIGLLSGSNAWTHVPLLNRVSPPIMLGILVSWSLVEVFASKNRLGQRVLQVVQLLLSPLVGALMGMAIAQATDVSPWLVGILGGVGGLLAFVLKLVQVGWFYRLQGLPLWLIFVQDALCVCLVVFAFDAPREGGIVALLLLWLAIRSSQAWRRWQKHDERSGKSMQRDSLPNEESRQLRDRD
;
A
#
# COMPACT_ATOMS: atom_id res chain seq x y z
N MET A 1 -5.16 5.69 -24.32
CA MET A 1 -5.96 4.87 -23.38
C MET A 1 -5.09 3.98 -22.51
N LEU A 2 -4.16 3.18 -23.06
CA LEU A 2 -3.29 2.33 -22.24
C LEU A 2 -2.40 3.15 -21.29
N GLU A 3 -1.77 4.21 -21.78
CA GLU A 3 -0.94 5.13 -20.97
C GLU A 3 -1.70 5.76 -19.80
N LEU A 4 -2.99 6.05 -19.98
CA LEU A 4 -3.86 6.55 -18.92
C LEU A 4 -4.00 5.53 -17.78
N LEU A 5 -4.24 4.26 -18.11
CA LEU A 5 -4.31 3.20 -17.10
C LEU A 5 -2.98 3.07 -16.37
N LEU A 6 -1.86 3.11 -17.10
CA LEU A 6 -0.53 2.97 -16.50
C LEU A 6 -0.17 4.17 -15.60
N ALA A 7 -0.54 5.39 -16.00
CA ALA A 7 -0.43 6.58 -15.17
C ALA A 7 -1.26 6.44 -13.87
N VAL A 8 -2.52 6.01 -14.00
CA VAL A 8 -3.41 5.78 -12.85
C VAL A 8 -2.86 4.71 -11.92
N LEU A 9 -2.36 3.59 -12.46
CA LEU A 9 -1.71 2.54 -11.66
C LEU A 9 -0.46 3.06 -10.95
N SER A 10 0.36 3.87 -11.63
CA SER A 10 1.59 4.43 -11.05
C SER A 10 1.29 5.41 -9.91
N ALA A 11 0.39 6.35 -10.14
CA ALA A 11 -0.04 7.32 -9.12
C ALA A 11 -0.73 6.65 -7.93
N SER A 12 -1.57 5.63 -8.20
CA SER A 12 -2.23 4.85 -7.15
C SER A 12 -1.26 4.00 -6.37
N ALA A 13 -0.22 3.45 -7.02
CA ALA A 13 0.86 2.75 -6.33
C ALA A 13 1.65 3.70 -5.43
N ALA A 14 1.97 4.91 -5.89
CA ALA A 14 2.60 5.94 -5.06
C ALA A 14 1.75 6.29 -3.83
N ALA A 15 0.43 6.49 -4.01
CA ALA A 15 -0.53 6.74 -2.93
C ALA A 15 -0.65 5.56 -1.94
N GLY A 16 -0.51 4.33 -2.44
CA GLY A 16 -0.44 3.11 -1.62
C GLY A 16 0.84 3.00 -0.79
N MET A 17 1.92 3.69 -1.18
CA MET A 17 3.19 3.69 -0.46
C MET A 17 3.23 4.79 0.60
N ARG A 18 2.94 6.04 0.24
CA ARG A 18 2.83 7.18 1.14
C ARG A 18 1.65 8.05 0.75
N ILE A 19 1.12 8.81 1.71
CA ILE A 19 -0.03 9.69 1.47
C ILE A 19 0.42 11.14 1.32
N ALA A 20 1.14 11.69 2.29
CA ALA A 20 1.49 13.11 2.28
C ALA A 20 2.51 13.45 1.19
N LEU A 21 3.61 12.73 1.13
CA LEU A 21 4.73 13.05 0.23
C LEU A 21 4.34 13.05 -1.26
N PRO A 22 3.66 12.02 -1.81
CA PRO A 22 3.27 12.05 -3.23
C PRO A 22 2.23 13.12 -3.53
N LEU A 23 1.27 13.39 -2.63
CA LEU A 23 0.35 14.50 -2.79
C LEU A 23 1.08 15.85 -2.75
N LEU A 24 2.08 16.01 -1.88
CA LEU A 24 2.86 17.23 -1.77
C LEU A 24 3.65 17.48 -3.06
N VAL A 25 4.29 16.43 -3.61
CA VAL A 25 5.03 16.51 -4.87
C VAL A 25 4.10 16.89 -6.01
N ILE A 26 2.93 16.27 -6.11
CA ILE A 26 1.91 16.62 -7.12
C ILE A 26 1.44 18.07 -6.93
N GLY A 27 1.17 18.47 -5.68
CA GLY A 27 0.81 19.82 -5.28
C GLY A 27 1.83 20.87 -5.73
N LEU A 28 3.12 20.56 -5.59
CA LEU A 28 4.22 21.45 -5.98
C LEU A 28 4.44 21.46 -7.49
N LEU A 29 4.36 20.30 -8.16
CA LEU A 29 4.54 20.18 -9.61
C LEU A 29 3.44 20.87 -10.41
N SER A 30 2.20 20.83 -9.92
CA SER A 30 1.05 21.40 -10.61
C SER A 30 0.73 22.86 -10.23
N GLY A 31 1.51 23.48 -9.33
CA GLY A 31 1.47 24.91 -9.05
C GLY A 31 0.11 25.46 -8.59
N SER A 32 -0.34 26.57 -9.19
CA SER A 32 -1.61 27.24 -8.83
C SER A 32 -2.87 26.44 -9.20
N ASN A 33 -2.77 25.49 -10.14
CA ASN A 33 -3.87 24.63 -10.60
C ASN A 33 -3.76 23.20 -10.04
N ALA A 34 -2.98 22.99 -8.97
CA ALA A 34 -2.60 21.64 -8.57
C ALA A 34 -3.72 20.72 -8.11
N TRP A 35 -4.81 21.31 -7.63
CA TRP A 35 -5.90 20.56 -7.00
C TRP A 35 -7.23 20.70 -7.73
N THR A 36 -7.27 21.41 -8.87
CA THR A 36 -8.50 21.66 -9.61
C THR A 36 -9.13 20.38 -10.18
N HIS A 37 -8.29 19.41 -10.51
CA HIS A 37 -8.71 18.13 -11.09
C HIS A 37 -8.90 17.03 -10.05
N VAL A 38 -8.52 17.26 -8.79
CA VAL A 38 -8.65 16.27 -7.72
C VAL A 38 -10.03 16.43 -7.06
N PRO A 39 -10.94 15.44 -7.17
CA PRO A 39 -12.24 15.52 -6.51
C PRO A 39 -12.06 15.66 -4.99
N LEU A 40 -12.98 16.34 -4.32
CA LEU A 40 -12.89 16.78 -2.90
C LEU A 40 -11.85 17.86 -2.60
N LEU A 41 -10.66 17.83 -3.21
CA LEU A 41 -9.60 18.81 -2.93
C LEU A 41 -9.80 20.15 -3.66
N ASN A 42 -10.55 20.17 -4.77
CA ASN A 42 -10.93 21.40 -5.49
C ASN A 42 -11.78 22.38 -4.64
N ARG A 43 -12.31 21.95 -3.48
CA ARG A 43 -13.09 22.81 -2.57
C ARG A 43 -12.24 23.54 -1.54
N VAL A 44 -10.96 23.20 -1.42
CA VAL A 44 -10.06 23.74 -0.41
C VAL A 44 -9.00 24.59 -1.10
N SER A 45 -8.72 25.78 -0.57
CA SER A 45 -7.72 26.67 -1.16
C SER A 45 -6.33 25.98 -1.19
N PRO A 46 -5.60 26.01 -2.32
CA PRO A 46 -4.29 25.40 -2.47
C PRO A 46 -3.27 25.68 -1.35
N PRO A 47 -3.13 26.92 -0.82
CA PRO A 47 -2.15 27.18 0.25
C PRO A 47 -2.48 26.49 1.58
N ILE A 48 -3.77 26.36 1.93
CA ILE A 48 -4.19 25.65 3.16
C ILE A 48 -3.92 24.15 3.01
N MET A 49 -4.23 23.58 1.84
CA MET A 49 -3.94 22.19 1.51
C MET A 49 -2.45 21.89 1.62
N LEU A 50 -1.61 22.73 1.01
CA LEU A 50 -0.15 22.61 1.11
C LEU A 50 0.34 22.71 2.56
N GLY A 51 -0.21 23.63 3.36
CA GLY A 51 0.12 23.74 4.79
C GLY A 51 -0.21 22.47 5.57
N ILE A 52 -1.37 21.86 5.31
CA ILE A 52 -1.76 20.57 5.91
C ILE A 52 -0.81 19.46 5.47
N LEU A 53 -0.47 19.38 4.17
CA LEU A 53 0.42 18.36 3.61
C LEU A 53 1.86 18.47 4.12
N VAL A 54 2.40 19.68 4.24
CA VAL A 54 3.71 19.94 4.85
C VAL A 54 3.70 19.55 6.32
N SER A 55 2.67 19.97 7.06
CA SER A 55 2.53 19.61 8.47
C SER A 55 2.41 18.10 8.66
N TRP A 56 1.65 17.42 7.80
CA TRP A 56 1.50 15.97 7.82
C TRP A 56 2.79 15.26 7.43
N SER A 57 3.56 15.78 6.47
CA SER A 57 4.88 15.25 6.09
C SER A 57 5.89 15.38 7.23
N LEU A 58 5.89 16.51 7.95
CA LEU A 58 6.67 16.68 9.17
C LEU A 58 6.27 15.65 10.23
N VAL A 59 4.97 15.50 10.50
CA VAL A 59 4.46 14.47 11.42
C VAL A 59 4.90 13.07 10.99
N GLU A 60 4.86 12.75 9.69
CA GLU A 60 5.30 11.46 9.15
C GLU A 60 6.78 11.18 9.43
N VAL A 61 7.64 12.20 9.29
CA VAL A 61 9.08 12.13 9.61
C VAL A 61 9.33 12.05 11.12
N PHE A 62 8.62 12.86 11.92
CA PHE A 62 8.80 12.86 13.38
C PHE A 62 8.29 11.58 14.04
N ALA A 63 7.13 11.07 13.62
CA ALA A 63 6.55 9.84 14.17
C ALA A 63 7.22 8.57 13.61
N SER A 64 7.97 8.66 12.51
CA SER A 64 8.89 7.61 12.05
C SER A 64 9.98 7.27 13.09
N LYS A 65 10.34 8.22 13.96
CA LYS A 65 11.39 8.01 14.98
C LYS A 65 11.01 7.02 16.10
N ASN A 66 9.71 6.86 16.38
CA ASN A 66 9.20 6.02 17.47
C ASN A 66 8.38 4.85 16.91
N ARG A 67 8.62 3.61 17.37
CA ARG A 67 7.88 2.41 16.89
C ARG A 67 6.36 2.49 17.09
N LEU A 68 5.89 3.17 18.13
CA LEU A 68 4.47 3.41 18.37
C LEU A 68 3.87 4.41 17.37
N GLY A 69 4.62 5.48 17.07
CA GLY A 69 4.25 6.47 16.05
C GLY A 69 4.13 5.82 14.67
N GLN A 70 5.08 4.94 14.33
CA GLN A 70 5.03 4.15 13.10
C GLN A 70 3.76 3.29 13.01
N ARG A 71 3.36 2.58 14.08
CA ARG A 71 2.12 1.77 14.07
C ARG A 71 0.86 2.61 13.87
N VAL A 72 0.73 3.71 14.60
CA VAL A 72 -0.44 4.59 14.50
C VAL A 72 -0.54 5.18 13.09
N LEU A 73 0.59 5.68 12.55
CA LEU A 73 0.66 6.15 11.17
C LEU A 73 0.28 5.06 10.18
N GLN A 74 0.73 3.83 10.38
CA GLN A 74 0.43 2.74 9.45
C GLN A 74 -1.05 2.38 9.42
N VAL A 75 -1.73 2.37 10.57
CA VAL A 75 -3.18 2.12 10.65
C VAL A 75 -3.95 3.25 9.98
N VAL A 76 -3.59 4.51 10.29
CA VAL A 76 -4.20 5.69 9.68
C VAL A 76 -3.99 5.68 8.16
N GLN A 77 -2.78 5.37 7.69
CA GLN A 77 -2.47 5.25 6.26
C GLN A 77 -3.16 4.06 5.61
N LEU A 78 -3.39 2.95 6.30
CA LEU A 78 -4.12 1.81 5.74
C LEU A 78 -5.59 2.16 5.46
N LEU A 79 -6.20 2.97 6.32
CA LEU A 79 -7.57 3.46 6.14
C LEU A 79 -7.64 4.55 5.07
N LEU A 80 -6.64 5.43 4.99
CA LEU A 80 -6.64 6.56 4.07
C LEU A 80 -6.05 6.22 2.69
N SER A 81 -5.20 5.21 2.53
CA SER A 81 -4.60 4.87 1.23
C SER A 81 -5.61 4.51 0.13
N PRO A 82 -6.70 3.74 0.37
CA PRO A 82 -7.71 3.51 -0.66
C PRO A 82 -8.40 4.79 -1.09
N LEU A 83 -8.67 5.71 -0.14
CA LEU A 83 -9.27 6.99 -0.46
C LEU A 83 -8.34 7.82 -1.36
N VAL A 84 -7.07 7.92 -0.99
CA VAL A 84 -6.08 8.71 -1.73
C VAL A 84 -5.75 8.11 -3.09
N GLY A 85 -5.64 6.77 -3.18
CA GLY A 85 -5.47 6.08 -4.46
C GLY A 85 -6.66 6.28 -5.39
N ALA A 86 -7.88 6.25 -4.85
CA ALA A 86 -9.08 6.54 -5.63
C ALA A 86 -9.12 8.00 -6.11
N LEU A 87 -8.78 8.95 -5.25
CA LEU A 87 -8.69 10.36 -5.61
C LEU A 87 -7.68 10.59 -6.73
N MET A 88 -6.51 9.95 -6.68
CA MET A 88 -5.49 10.04 -7.73
C MET A 88 -5.96 9.44 -9.05
N GLY A 89 -6.59 8.25 -9.01
CA GLY A 89 -7.13 7.64 -10.23
C GLY A 89 -8.25 8.47 -10.86
N MET A 90 -9.13 9.06 -10.04
CA MET A 90 -10.18 9.97 -10.52
C MET A 90 -9.61 11.29 -11.05
N ALA A 91 -8.55 11.81 -10.44
CA ALA A 91 -7.95 13.08 -10.84
C ALA A 91 -7.31 12.99 -12.22
N ILE A 92 -6.55 11.93 -12.47
CA ILE A 92 -5.92 11.67 -13.78
C ILE A 92 -6.99 11.41 -14.85
N ALA A 93 -8.05 10.68 -14.50
CA ALA A 93 -9.17 10.44 -15.40
C ALA A 93 -9.91 11.74 -15.76
N GLN A 94 -10.20 12.60 -14.77
CA GLN A 94 -10.83 13.91 -15.03
C GLN A 94 -9.93 14.84 -15.83
N ALA A 95 -8.62 14.84 -15.59
CA ALA A 95 -7.66 15.63 -16.36
C ALA A 95 -7.56 15.20 -17.84
N THR A 96 -8.08 14.03 -18.20
CA THR A 96 -8.08 13.51 -19.58
C THR A 96 -9.49 13.52 -20.20
N ASP A 97 -10.45 14.21 -19.60
CA ASP A 97 -11.84 14.35 -20.09
C ASP A 97 -12.53 13.02 -20.48
N VAL A 98 -12.25 11.94 -19.75
CA VAL A 98 -12.90 10.64 -19.98
C VAL A 98 -14.29 10.56 -19.35
N SER A 99 -15.12 9.66 -19.90
CA SER A 99 -16.50 9.44 -19.45
C SER A 99 -16.61 9.25 -17.92
N PRO A 100 -17.64 9.83 -17.26
CA PRO A 100 -17.84 9.73 -15.81
C PRO A 100 -17.86 8.31 -15.26
N TRP A 101 -18.37 7.36 -16.05
CA TRP A 101 -18.36 5.93 -15.70
C TRP A 101 -16.93 5.37 -15.59
N LEU A 102 -16.04 5.75 -16.53
CA LEU A 102 -14.63 5.37 -16.50
C LEU A 102 -13.88 6.02 -15.34
N VAL A 103 -14.21 7.27 -14.99
CA VAL A 103 -13.63 7.96 -13.81
C VAL A 103 -13.90 7.16 -12.54
N GLY A 104 -15.13 6.66 -12.36
CA GLY A 104 -15.50 5.81 -11.23
C GLY A 104 -14.72 4.50 -11.19
N ILE A 105 -14.55 3.83 -12.34
CA ILE A 105 -13.77 2.59 -12.45
C ILE A 105 -12.29 2.83 -12.16
N LEU A 106 -11.69 3.86 -12.76
CA LEU A 106 -10.27 4.20 -12.57
C LEU A 106 -9.98 4.59 -11.11
N GLY A 107 -10.88 5.33 -10.48
CA GLY A 107 -10.84 5.60 -9.05
C GLY A 107 -10.95 4.32 -8.22
N GLY A 108 -11.93 3.46 -8.50
CA GLY A 108 -12.10 2.20 -7.78
C GLY A 108 -10.89 1.27 -7.89
N VAL A 109 -10.34 1.11 -9.09
CA VAL A 109 -9.13 0.32 -9.35
C VAL A 109 -7.92 0.92 -8.64
N GLY A 110 -7.76 2.25 -8.70
CA GLY A 110 -6.68 2.96 -8.02
C GLY A 110 -6.72 2.81 -6.49
N GLY A 111 -7.90 2.98 -5.90
CA GLY A 111 -8.11 2.79 -4.46
C GLY A 111 -7.86 1.34 -4.03
N LEU A 112 -8.35 0.37 -4.79
CA LEU A 112 -8.14 -1.05 -4.48
C LEU A 112 -6.65 -1.44 -4.60
N LEU A 113 -5.95 -0.94 -5.62
CA LEU A 113 -4.52 -1.16 -5.79
C LEU A 113 -3.72 -0.58 -4.62
N ALA A 114 -4.01 0.68 -4.25
CA ALA A 114 -3.36 1.35 -3.13
C ALA A 114 -3.58 0.60 -1.80
N PHE A 115 -4.79 0.07 -1.60
CA PHE A 115 -5.13 -0.75 -0.43
C PHE A 115 -4.33 -2.06 -0.40
N VAL A 116 -4.30 -2.81 -1.51
CA VAL A 116 -3.56 -4.08 -1.60
C VAL A 116 -2.08 -3.89 -1.31
N LEU A 117 -1.45 -2.87 -1.90
CA LEU A 117 -0.03 -2.58 -1.67
C LEU A 117 0.22 -2.21 -0.20
N LYS A 118 -0.65 -1.40 0.40
CA LYS A 118 -0.50 -1.02 1.82
C LYS A 118 -0.68 -2.20 2.76
N LEU A 119 -1.62 -3.09 2.48
CA LEU A 119 -1.88 -4.30 3.29
C LEU A 119 -0.66 -5.24 3.28
N VAL A 120 0.01 -5.38 2.13
CA VAL A 120 1.26 -6.15 2.05
C VAL A 120 2.39 -5.50 2.82
N GLN A 121 2.55 -4.17 2.76
CA GLN A 121 3.55 -3.46 3.56
C GLN A 121 3.31 -3.66 5.07
N VAL A 122 2.05 -3.58 5.50
CA VAL A 122 1.66 -3.84 6.90
C VAL A 122 1.97 -5.28 7.30
N GLY A 123 1.65 -6.26 6.45
CA GLY A 123 1.97 -7.66 6.69
C GLY A 123 3.48 -7.91 6.82
N TRP A 124 4.29 -7.26 5.98
CA TRP A 124 5.75 -7.35 6.07
C TRP A 124 6.29 -6.72 7.35
N PHE A 125 5.75 -5.56 7.76
CA PHE A 125 6.12 -4.90 9.00
C PHE A 125 5.84 -5.78 10.23
N TYR A 126 4.68 -6.44 10.26
CA TYR A 126 4.30 -7.32 11.36
C TYR A 126 5.22 -8.54 11.46
N ARG A 127 5.68 -9.07 10.31
CA ARG A 127 6.63 -10.19 10.26
C ARG A 127 8.04 -9.80 10.68
N LEU A 128 8.54 -8.63 10.25
CA LEU A 128 9.92 -8.21 10.54
C LEU A 128 10.09 -7.46 11.87
N GLN A 129 9.00 -7.20 12.63
CA GLN A 129 9.01 -6.49 13.92
C GLN A 129 9.75 -5.13 13.92
N GLY A 130 9.94 -4.54 12.73
CA GLY A 130 10.64 -3.29 12.50
C GLY A 130 11.09 -3.20 11.04
N LEU A 131 10.68 -2.14 10.35
CA LEU A 131 11.21 -1.83 9.03
C LEU A 131 12.62 -1.25 9.20
N PRO A 132 13.65 -1.79 8.52
CA PRO A 132 14.96 -1.17 8.51
C PRO A 132 14.85 0.22 7.89
N LEU A 133 15.56 1.21 8.45
CA LEU A 133 15.55 2.61 7.98
C LEU A 133 15.83 2.75 6.48
N TRP A 134 16.67 1.87 5.92
CA TRP A 134 16.92 1.77 4.48
C TRP A 134 15.66 1.52 3.66
N LEU A 135 14.73 0.71 4.14
CA LEU A 135 13.51 0.41 3.39
C LEU A 135 12.55 1.60 3.36
N ILE A 136 12.55 2.44 4.40
CA ILE A 136 11.82 3.72 4.41
C ILE A 136 12.41 4.65 3.34
N PHE A 137 13.74 4.73 3.25
CA PHE A 137 14.41 5.56 2.25
C PHE A 137 14.13 5.07 0.81
N VAL A 138 14.17 3.75 0.57
CA VAL A 138 13.83 3.16 -0.72
C VAL A 138 12.36 3.39 -1.06
N GLN A 139 11.46 3.26 -0.09
CA GLN A 139 10.04 3.53 -0.28
C GLN A 139 9.78 4.99 -0.68
N ASP A 140 10.49 5.94 -0.06
CA ASP A 140 10.37 7.36 -0.35
C ASP A 140 10.87 7.69 -1.75
N ALA A 141 12.05 7.17 -2.09
CA ALA A 141 12.61 7.31 -3.44
C ALA A 141 11.68 6.71 -4.49
N LEU A 142 11.17 5.49 -4.27
CA LEU A 142 10.28 4.82 -5.21
C LEU A 142 8.95 5.56 -5.36
N CYS A 143 8.41 6.12 -4.27
CA CYS A 143 7.20 6.93 -4.27
C CYS A 143 7.37 8.20 -5.13
N VAL A 144 8.47 8.93 -4.94
CA VAL A 144 8.77 10.12 -5.76
C VAL A 144 8.96 9.74 -7.22
N CYS A 145 9.72 8.67 -7.51
CA CYS A 145 9.91 8.19 -8.88
C CYS A 145 8.57 7.81 -9.55
N LEU A 146 7.68 7.10 -8.83
CA LEU A 146 6.36 6.73 -9.36
C LEU A 146 5.50 7.96 -9.66
N VAL A 147 5.53 8.98 -8.81
CA VAL A 147 4.81 10.24 -9.08
C VAL A 147 5.36 10.89 -10.35
N VAL A 148 6.67 11.06 -10.45
CA VAL A 148 7.30 11.66 -11.64
C VAL A 148 6.98 10.84 -12.89
N PHE A 149 7.11 9.52 -12.82
CA PHE A 149 6.79 8.64 -13.95
C PHE A 149 5.30 8.66 -14.29
N ALA A 150 4.39 8.87 -13.35
CA ALA A 150 2.97 8.98 -13.67
C ALA A 150 2.66 10.14 -14.63
N PHE A 151 3.43 11.23 -14.57
CA PHE A 151 3.26 12.39 -15.46
C PHE A 151 4.17 12.34 -16.69
N ASP A 152 5.44 11.99 -16.53
CA ASP A 152 6.46 12.16 -17.58
C ASP A 152 6.71 10.87 -18.38
N ALA A 153 6.56 9.70 -17.75
CA ALA A 153 6.84 8.40 -18.35
C ALA A 153 5.83 7.33 -17.87
N PRO A 154 4.53 7.47 -18.19
CA PRO A 154 3.46 6.68 -17.57
C PRO A 154 3.64 5.18 -17.82
N ARG A 155 4.24 4.82 -18.97
CA ARG A 155 4.55 3.43 -19.31
C ARG A 155 5.52 2.78 -18.32
N GLU A 156 6.62 3.45 -18.02
CA GLU A 156 7.62 2.95 -17.08
C GLU A 156 7.07 2.92 -15.66
N GLY A 157 6.37 3.98 -15.25
CA GLY A 157 5.72 4.06 -13.94
C GLY A 157 4.66 2.98 -13.71
N GLY A 158 3.86 2.67 -14.73
CA GLY A 158 2.85 1.61 -14.68
C GLY A 158 3.45 0.20 -14.61
N ILE A 159 4.57 -0.05 -15.31
CA ILE A 159 5.28 -1.34 -15.22
C ILE A 159 5.83 -1.53 -13.80
N VAL A 160 6.40 -0.50 -13.20
CA VAL A 160 6.84 -0.55 -11.80
C VAL A 160 5.67 -0.84 -10.86
N ALA A 161 4.52 -0.19 -11.07
CA ALA A 161 3.31 -0.47 -10.29
C ALA A 161 2.84 -1.93 -10.43
N LEU A 162 2.88 -2.50 -11.63
CA LEU A 162 2.55 -3.90 -11.89
C LEU A 162 3.56 -4.86 -11.24
N LEU A 163 4.86 -4.52 -11.25
CA LEU A 163 5.89 -5.29 -10.55
C LEU A 163 5.66 -5.28 -9.03
N LEU A 164 5.27 -4.13 -8.45
CA LEU A 164 4.91 -4.03 -7.04
C LEU A 164 3.66 -4.86 -6.72
N LEU A 165 2.65 -4.83 -7.59
CA LEU A 165 1.45 -5.67 -7.44
C LEU A 165 1.78 -7.16 -7.52
N TRP A 166 2.64 -7.55 -8.46
CA TRP A 166 3.12 -8.92 -8.57
C TRP A 166 3.85 -9.36 -7.29
N LEU A 167 4.74 -8.50 -6.78
CA LEU A 167 5.45 -8.76 -5.52
C LEU A 167 4.49 -8.89 -4.35
N ALA A 168 3.43 -8.07 -4.31
CA ALA A 168 2.38 -8.14 -3.32
C ALA A 168 1.65 -9.49 -3.33
N ILE A 169 1.28 -9.99 -4.51
CA ILE A 169 0.67 -11.31 -4.69
C ILE A 169 1.61 -12.41 -4.21
N ARG A 170 2.88 -12.38 -4.63
CA ARG A 170 3.89 -13.37 -4.23
C ARG A 170 4.12 -13.39 -2.73
N SER A 171 4.18 -12.22 -2.10
CA SER A 171 4.31 -12.06 -0.64
C SER A 171 3.11 -12.69 0.09
N SER A 172 1.88 -12.44 -0.36
CA SER A 172 0.67 -13.06 0.20
C SER A 172 0.70 -14.59 0.11
N GLN A 173 1.17 -15.14 -1.01
CA GLN A 173 1.28 -16.60 -1.18
C GLN A 173 2.34 -17.22 -0.26
N ALA A 174 3.43 -16.51 0.05
CA ALA A 174 4.42 -16.96 1.02
C ALA A 174 3.81 -17.05 2.43
N TRP A 175 2.98 -16.08 2.81
CA TRP A 175 2.25 -16.08 4.08
C TRP A 175 1.30 -17.27 4.21
N ARG A 176 0.46 -17.51 3.19
CA ARG A 176 -0.48 -18.65 3.19
C ARG A 176 0.21 -20.00 3.29
N ARG A 177 1.43 -20.12 2.75
CA ARG A 177 2.22 -21.36 2.82
C ARG A 177 2.75 -21.63 4.22
N TRP A 178 3.20 -20.59 4.94
CA TRP A 178 3.65 -20.71 6.32
C TRP A 178 2.53 -21.14 7.27
N GLN A 179 1.34 -20.54 7.16
CA GLN A 179 0.18 -20.92 7.97
C GLN A 179 -0.18 -22.41 7.83
N LYS A 180 -0.11 -22.94 6.61
CA LYS A 180 -0.36 -24.37 6.33
C LYS A 180 0.71 -25.30 6.90
N HIS A 181 1.93 -24.82 7.11
CA HIS A 181 3.04 -25.60 7.66
C HIS A 181 2.92 -25.73 9.18
N ASP A 182 2.55 -24.63 9.86
CA ASP A 182 2.31 -24.64 11.32
C ASP A 182 1.10 -25.51 11.68
N GLU A 183 0.01 -25.47 10.91
CA GLU A 183 -1.15 -26.34 11.15
C GLU A 183 -0.83 -27.83 10.98
N ARG A 184 0.05 -28.18 10.03
CA ARG A 184 0.48 -29.57 9.82
C ARG A 184 1.46 -30.03 10.91
N SER A 185 2.38 -29.16 11.33
CA SER A 185 3.33 -29.46 12.41
C SER A 185 2.65 -29.59 13.77
N GLY A 186 1.61 -28.79 14.05
CA GLY A 186 0.80 -28.93 15.27
C GLY A 186 0.02 -30.25 15.31
N LYS A 187 -0.51 -30.70 14.17
CA LYS A 187 -1.22 -32.00 14.06
C LYS A 187 -0.29 -33.21 14.23
N SER A 188 0.96 -33.15 13.76
CA SER A 188 1.92 -34.25 13.96
C SER A 188 2.39 -34.33 15.42
N MET A 189 2.66 -33.18 16.06
CA MET A 189 3.06 -33.15 17.48
C MET A 189 1.96 -33.71 18.40
N GLN A 190 0.67 -33.42 18.10
CA GLN A 190 -0.45 -33.93 18.89
C GLN A 190 -0.73 -35.43 18.65
N ARG A 191 -0.33 -35.99 17.51
CA ARG A 191 -0.47 -37.42 17.22
C ARG A 191 0.61 -38.25 17.94
N ASP A 192 1.80 -37.71 18.13
CA ASP A 192 2.90 -38.38 18.85
C ASP A 192 2.82 -38.22 20.38
N SER A 193 1.99 -37.28 20.86
CA SER A 193 1.77 -37.03 22.30
C SER A 193 0.62 -37.85 22.89
N LEU A 194 -0.15 -38.56 22.07
CA LEU A 194 -1.13 -39.53 22.57
C LEU A 194 -0.36 -40.76 23.05
N PRO A 195 -0.39 -41.10 24.36
CA PRO A 195 0.20 -42.33 24.83
C PRO A 195 -0.45 -43.46 24.04
N ASN A 196 0.37 -44.31 23.44
CA ASN A 196 -0.06 -45.51 22.75
C ASN A 196 -0.76 -46.44 23.77
N GLU A 197 -2.02 -46.19 24.10
CA GLU A 197 -2.84 -46.97 25.04
C GLU A 197 -2.97 -48.43 24.58
N GLU A 198 -2.82 -48.68 23.28
CA GLU A 198 -2.76 -50.04 22.72
C GLU A 198 -1.53 -50.84 23.18
N SER A 199 -0.41 -50.17 23.48
CA SER A 199 0.80 -50.84 23.97
C SER A 199 0.78 -51.17 25.46
N ARG A 200 -0.16 -50.59 26.24
CA ARG A 200 -0.35 -50.94 27.66
C ARG A 200 -1.28 -52.14 27.85
N GLN A 201 -2.26 -52.34 26.98
CA GLN A 201 -3.20 -53.47 27.12
C GLN A 201 -2.60 -54.85 26.81
N LEU A 202 -1.48 -54.90 26.09
CA LEU A 202 -0.78 -56.16 25.77
C LEU A 202 0.26 -56.58 26.84
N ARG A 203 0.54 -55.74 27.84
CA ARG A 203 1.53 -56.05 28.90
C ARG A 203 0.89 -56.62 30.19
N ASP A 204 -0.43 -56.55 30.33
CA ASP A 204 -1.17 -57.09 31.48
C ASP A 204 -1.85 -58.45 31.19
N ARG A 205 -1.45 -59.15 30.11
CA ARG A 205 -2.05 -60.43 29.69
C ARG A 205 -1.14 -61.65 29.79
N ASP A 206 0.04 -61.51 30.39
CA ASP A 206 0.98 -62.63 30.65
C ASP A 206 1.05 -62.98 32.14
#